data_AF-A0A2T0MRW1-F1
#
_entry.id   AF-A0A2T0MRW1-F1
#
_cell.length_a   1.000
_cell.length_b   1.000
_cell.length_c   1.000
_cell.angle_alpha   90.00
_cell.angle_beta   90.00
_cell.angle_gamma   90.00
#
_symmetry.space_group_name_H-M   'P 1'
#
loop_
_entity.id
_entity.type
_entity.pdbx_description
1 polymer ?
#
loop_
_entity_poly.entity_id
_entity_poly.type
_entity_poly.pdbx_seq_one_letter_code
_entity_poly.pdbx_strand_id
1 'polypeptide(L)'
;MARTWELWGNVIIAGTFALPVALLAILVLHRHRARAGRPAALRTAIADVGIVAGTAPWIWMILTPSDGRGGVGLVPFADLADLLTAPWEAVSVQVGGNLLVFAALGALLPVRSAAMSSPARVAAVAAAFSVLVEVLQYVLRLGRFSSVDDVILNTAGAVIFSLVTRRWWADRIPAGTVPR
;
A
#
# COMPACT_ATOMS: atom_id res chain seq x y z
N MET A 1 4.49 19.26 -26.96
CA MET A 1 3.72 18.00 -27.04
C MET A 1 4.60 16.75 -26.99
N ALA A 2 5.77 16.70 -27.67
CA ALA A 2 6.68 15.56 -27.58
C ALA A 2 7.19 15.27 -26.14
N ARG A 3 7.68 16.31 -25.44
CA ARG A 3 8.21 16.19 -24.06
C ARG A 3 7.18 15.70 -23.03
N THR A 4 5.92 16.10 -23.17
CA THR A 4 4.82 15.64 -22.31
C THR A 4 4.46 14.17 -22.56
N TRP A 5 4.57 13.71 -23.81
CA TRP A 5 4.33 12.32 -24.16
C TRP A 5 5.48 11.40 -23.71
N GLU A 6 6.72 11.86 -23.77
CA GLU A 6 7.88 11.12 -23.22
C GLU A 6 7.78 10.92 -21.71
N LEU A 7 7.31 11.93 -20.97
CA LEU A 7 7.19 11.86 -19.51
C LEU A 7 5.94 11.10 -19.05
N TRP A 8 4.80 11.29 -19.72
CA TRP A 8 3.50 10.79 -19.23
C TRP A 8 2.87 9.71 -20.11
N GLY A 9 3.38 9.46 -21.32
CA GLY A 9 2.79 8.51 -22.27
C GLY A 9 2.71 7.10 -21.69
N ASN A 10 3.78 6.62 -21.06
CA ASN A 10 3.79 5.30 -20.41
C ASN A 10 2.78 5.22 -19.25
N VAL A 11 2.63 6.31 -18.47
CA VAL A 11 1.67 6.38 -17.36
C VAL A 11 0.24 6.36 -17.89
N ILE A 12 -0.04 7.12 -18.94
CA ILE A 12 -1.36 7.18 -19.58
C ILE A 12 -1.71 5.82 -20.18
N ILE A 13 -0.78 5.17 -20.88
CA ILE A 13 -0.98 3.84 -21.45
C ILE A 13 -1.24 2.82 -20.34
N ALA A 14 -0.37 2.78 -19.32
CA ALA A 14 -0.53 1.87 -18.19
C ALA A 14 -1.88 2.09 -17.47
N GLY A 15 -2.26 3.33 -17.20
CA GLY A 15 -3.55 3.68 -16.60
C GLY A 15 -4.74 3.26 -17.48
N THR A 16 -4.65 3.50 -18.79
CA THR A 16 -5.69 3.14 -19.77
C THR A 16 -5.99 1.65 -19.78
N PHE A 17 -4.96 0.80 -19.65
CA PHE A 17 -5.14 -0.66 -19.60
C PHE A 17 -5.42 -1.19 -18.18
N ALA A 18 -4.87 -0.55 -17.14
CA ALA A 18 -5.08 -0.96 -15.76
C ALA A 18 -6.55 -0.80 -15.33
N LEU A 19 -7.24 0.27 -15.77
CA LEU A 19 -8.63 0.53 -15.37
C LEU A 19 -9.62 -0.55 -15.87
N PRO A 20 -9.66 -0.93 -17.17
CA PRO A 20 -10.50 -2.03 -17.64
C PRO A 20 -10.16 -3.37 -16.98
N VAL A 21 -8.86 -3.66 -16.76
CA VAL A 21 -8.41 -4.88 -16.10
C VAL A 21 -8.87 -4.92 -14.65
N ALA A 22 -8.73 -3.82 -13.91
CA ALA A 22 -9.21 -3.70 -12.55
C ALA A 22 -10.74 -3.84 -12.48
N LEU A 23 -11.48 -3.21 -13.41
CA LEU A 23 -12.93 -3.35 -13.49
C LEU A 23 -13.33 -4.81 -13.75
N LEU A 24 -12.70 -5.47 -14.72
CA LEU A 24 -12.96 -6.88 -15.01
C LEU A 24 -12.67 -7.77 -13.80
N ALA A 25 -11.55 -7.56 -13.10
CA ALA A 25 -11.20 -8.28 -11.88
C ALA A 25 -12.24 -8.07 -10.77
N ILE A 26 -12.72 -6.84 -10.56
CA ILE A 26 -13.79 -6.53 -9.61
C ILE A 26 -15.06 -7.30 -9.98
N LEU A 27 -15.48 -7.27 -11.26
CA LEU A 27 -16.69 -7.95 -11.72
C LEU A 27 -16.60 -9.47 -11.56
N VAL A 28 -15.46 -10.07 -11.90
CA VAL A 28 -15.23 -11.51 -11.75
C VAL A 28 -15.24 -11.90 -10.27
N LEU A 29 -14.49 -11.18 -9.41
CA LEU A 29 -14.45 -11.45 -7.98
C LEU A 29 -15.81 -11.23 -7.31
N HIS A 30 -16.52 -10.17 -7.69
CA HIS A 30 -17.87 -9.88 -7.22
C HIS A 30 -18.81 -11.03 -7.56
N ARG A 31 -18.85 -11.46 -8.83
CA ARG A 31 -19.69 -12.59 -9.29
C ARG A 31 -19.34 -13.89 -8.57
N HIS A 32 -18.06 -14.20 -8.44
CA HIS A 32 -17.60 -15.39 -7.73
C HIS A 32 -18.04 -15.38 -6.26
N ARG A 33 -17.89 -14.25 -5.57
CA ARG A 33 -18.26 -14.09 -4.15
C ARG A 33 -19.77 -14.07 -3.92
N ALA A 34 -20.51 -13.45 -4.83
CA ALA A 34 -21.98 -13.44 -4.80
C ALA A 34 -22.54 -14.85 -4.99
N ARG A 35 -22.00 -15.63 -5.94
CA ARG A 35 -22.37 -17.04 -6.14
C ARG A 35 -22.05 -17.92 -4.92
N ALA A 36 -20.96 -17.60 -4.21
CA ALA A 36 -20.58 -18.28 -2.97
C ALA A 36 -21.34 -17.76 -1.72
N GLY A 37 -22.33 -16.89 -1.86
CA GLY A 37 -23.13 -16.35 -0.74
C GLY A 37 -22.35 -15.48 0.24
N ARG A 38 -21.19 -14.91 -0.16
CA ARG A 38 -20.38 -14.09 0.76
C ARG A 38 -21.04 -12.71 0.98
N PRO A 39 -21.12 -12.23 2.24
CA PRO A 39 -21.66 -10.91 2.52
C PRO A 39 -20.78 -9.80 1.93
N ALA A 40 -21.39 -8.68 1.53
CA ALA A 40 -20.71 -7.51 0.97
C ALA A 40 -19.73 -7.83 -0.19
N ALA A 41 -20.12 -8.77 -1.06
CA ALA A 41 -19.30 -9.28 -2.17
C ALA A 41 -18.65 -8.18 -3.02
N LEU A 42 -19.39 -7.11 -3.36
CA LEU A 42 -18.88 -5.99 -4.14
C LEU A 42 -17.84 -5.16 -3.36
N ARG A 43 -18.16 -4.75 -2.12
CA ARG A 43 -17.25 -3.96 -1.26
C ARG A 43 -15.91 -4.67 -1.08
N THR A 44 -15.95 -5.96 -0.79
CA THR A 44 -14.72 -6.75 -0.60
C THR A 44 -13.95 -6.93 -1.92
N ALA A 45 -14.63 -7.07 -3.06
CA ALA A 45 -13.96 -7.16 -4.36
C ALA A 45 -13.27 -5.85 -4.73
N ILE A 46 -13.94 -4.72 -4.56
CA ILE A 46 -13.37 -3.38 -4.76
C ILE A 46 -12.17 -3.15 -3.84
N ALA A 47 -12.31 -3.48 -2.55
CA ALA A 47 -11.22 -3.30 -1.59
C ALA A 47 -10.00 -4.16 -1.96
N ASP A 48 -10.19 -5.45 -2.26
CA ASP A 48 -9.05 -6.33 -2.58
C ASP A 48 -8.35 -5.91 -3.88
N VAL A 49 -9.11 -5.57 -4.93
CA VAL A 49 -8.52 -5.09 -6.19
C VAL A 49 -7.86 -3.73 -6.00
N GLY A 50 -8.46 -2.82 -5.23
CA GLY A 50 -7.89 -1.51 -4.93
C GLY A 50 -6.60 -1.60 -4.11
N ILE A 51 -6.51 -2.54 -3.16
CA ILE A 51 -5.27 -2.80 -2.41
C ILE A 51 -4.19 -3.29 -3.36
N VAL A 52 -4.49 -4.29 -4.19
CA VAL A 52 -3.50 -4.86 -5.11
C VAL A 52 -3.05 -3.82 -6.14
N ALA A 53 -3.99 -3.17 -6.82
CA ALA A 53 -3.68 -2.16 -7.84
C ALA A 53 -2.98 -0.93 -7.26
N GLY A 54 -3.29 -0.56 -6.02
CA GLY A 54 -2.73 0.61 -5.36
C GLY A 54 -1.40 0.37 -4.65
N THR A 55 -1.06 -0.86 -4.27
CA THR A 55 0.19 -1.19 -3.55
C THR A 55 1.21 -1.94 -4.42
N ALA A 56 0.78 -2.84 -5.31
CA ALA A 56 1.71 -3.66 -6.09
C ALA A 56 2.69 -2.86 -6.97
N PRO A 57 2.29 -1.75 -7.64
CA PRO A 57 3.24 -0.94 -8.40
C PRO A 57 4.34 -0.34 -7.53
N TRP A 58 4.03 0.09 -6.31
CA TRP A 58 5.01 0.61 -5.36
C TRP A 58 5.96 -0.49 -4.90
N ILE A 59 5.43 -1.67 -4.54
CA ILE A 59 6.25 -2.83 -4.16
C ILE A 59 7.19 -3.23 -5.29
N TRP A 60 6.70 -3.29 -6.53
CA TRP A 60 7.57 -3.55 -7.68
C TRP A 60 8.64 -2.46 -7.79
N MET A 61 8.24 -1.19 -7.78
CA MET A 61 9.19 -0.09 -7.89
C MET A 61 10.28 -0.14 -6.83
N ILE A 62 9.95 -0.48 -5.57
CA ILE A 62 10.93 -0.56 -4.49
C ILE A 62 11.77 -1.84 -4.47
N LEU A 63 11.29 -2.91 -5.11
CA LEU A 63 12.03 -4.15 -5.33
C LEU A 63 12.76 -4.18 -6.67
N THR A 64 12.69 -3.12 -7.48
CA THR A 64 13.50 -3.02 -8.69
C THR A 64 14.94 -2.72 -8.29
N PRO A 65 15.93 -3.54 -8.71
CA PRO A 65 17.33 -3.31 -8.40
C PRO A 65 17.77 -1.90 -8.78
N SER A 66 18.56 -1.28 -7.93
CA SER A 66 19.22 0.00 -8.19
C SER A 66 20.74 -0.17 -8.15
N ASP A 67 21.47 0.63 -8.92
CA ASP A 67 22.94 0.60 -8.99
C ASP A 67 23.63 1.20 -7.75
N GLY A 68 22.87 1.42 -6.67
CA GLY A 68 23.36 1.96 -5.41
C GLY A 68 24.20 0.97 -4.62
N ARG A 69 25.04 1.48 -3.72
CA ARG A 69 25.72 0.65 -2.73
C ARG A 69 24.67 0.18 -1.71
N GLY A 70 24.33 -1.09 -1.71
CA GLY A 70 23.44 -1.69 -0.70
C GLY A 70 24.03 -1.53 0.72
N GLY A 71 23.16 -1.47 1.72
CA GLY A 71 23.53 -1.30 3.13
C GLY A 71 22.33 -1.46 4.06
N VAL A 72 22.55 -1.38 5.39
CA VAL A 72 21.49 -1.52 6.39
C VAL A 72 21.58 -0.38 7.42
N GLY A 73 20.53 0.42 7.51
CA GLY A 73 20.31 1.45 8.54
C GLY A 73 19.43 0.90 9.66
N LEU A 74 20.05 0.36 10.70
CA LEU A 74 19.32 -0.19 11.86
C LEU A 74 19.00 0.87 12.92
N VAL A 75 19.60 2.06 12.83
CA VAL A 75 19.38 3.14 13.79
C VAL A 75 18.13 3.91 13.37
N PRO A 76 17.05 3.86 14.16
CA PRO A 76 15.86 4.63 13.85
C PRO A 76 16.19 6.13 13.83
N PHE A 77 15.59 6.84 12.88
CA PHE A 77 15.67 8.27 12.63
C PHE A 77 17.02 8.78 12.11
N ALA A 78 17.98 7.90 11.82
CA ALA A 78 19.28 8.32 11.29
C ALA A 78 19.15 8.86 9.86
N ASP A 79 18.45 8.15 8.98
CA ASP A 79 18.27 8.56 7.59
C ASP A 79 17.35 9.79 7.51
N LEU A 80 16.36 9.87 8.40
CA LEU A 80 15.52 11.07 8.57
C LEU A 80 16.30 12.30 9.06
N ALA A 81 17.34 12.12 9.87
CA ALA A 81 18.19 13.22 10.31
C ALA A 81 19.10 13.71 9.17
N ASP A 82 19.66 12.80 8.36
CA ASP A 82 20.46 13.15 7.19
C ASP A 82 19.62 13.94 6.16
N LEU A 83 18.35 13.55 6.01
CA LEU A 83 17.36 14.25 5.17
C LEU A 83 17.11 15.71 5.57
N LEU A 84 17.37 16.13 6.81
CA LEU A 84 17.22 17.53 7.23
C LEU A 84 18.17 18.48 6.52
N THR A 85 19.27 17.95 5.98
CA THR A 85 20.27 18.70 5.21
C THR A 85 20.12 18.51 3.70
N ALA A 86 19.21 17.63 3.27
CA ALA A 86 19.01 17.29 1.88
C ALA A 86 18.13 18.33 1.14
N PRO A 87 18.23 18.41 -0.20
CA PRO A 87 17.31 19.21 -1.01
C PRO A 87 15.86 18.79 -0.80
N TRP A 88 14.92 19.76 -0.83
CA TRP A 88 13.50 19.50 -0.58
C TRP A 88 12.89 18.47 -1.54
N GLU A 89 13.40 18.40 -2.78
CA GLU A 89 12.98 17.40 -3.76
C GLU A 89 13.26 15.98 -3.26
N ALA A 90 14.47 15.75 -2.75
CA ALA A 90 14.87 14.46 -2.20
C ALA A 90 14.04 14.09 -0.96
N VAL A 91 13.79 15.05 -0.07
CA VAL A 91 12.93 14.85 1.11
C VAL A 91 11.51 14.46 0.70
N SER A 92 10.93 15.19 -0.25
CA SER A 92 9.56 14.94 -0.70
C SER A 92 9.41 13.57 -1.36
N VAL A 93 10.40 13.14 -2.14
CA VAL A 93 10.39 11.83 -2.80
C VAL A 93 10.57 10.70 -1.80
N GLN A 94 11.52 10.82 -0.85
CA GLN A 94 11.78 9.78 0.12
C GLN A 94 10.65 9.65 1.14
N VAL A 95 10.27 10.76 1.79
CA VAL A 95 9.20 10.75 2.80
C VAL A 95 7.84 10.47 2.15
N GLY A 96 7.52 11.18 1.07
CA GLY A 96 6.26 11.03 0.35
C GLY A 96 6.14 9.66 -0.32
N GLY A 97 7.20 9.17 -0.96
CA GLY A 97 7.22 7.87 -1.60
C GLY A 97 6.93 6.74 -0.61
N ASN A 98 7.63 6.71 0.53
CA ASN A 98 7.42 5.70 1.56
C ASN A 98 6.01 5.79 2.18
N LEU A 99 5.52 6.99 2.51
CA LEU A 99 4.15 7.15 3.01
C LEU A 99 3.07 6.59 2.05
N LEU A 100 3.37 6.52 0.74
CA LEU A 100 2.43 6.04 -0.27
C LEU A 100 2.49 4.53 -0.54
N VAL A 101 3.58 3.83 -0.19
CA VAL A 101 3.77 2.40 -0.49
C VAL A 101 2.59 1.54 0.00
N PHE A 102 2.20 1.71 1.26
CA PHE A 102 1.06 1.00 1.87
C PHE A 102 -0.17 1.88 2.08
N ALA A 103 -0.26 3.04 1.43
CA ALA A 103 -1.43 3.92 1.55
C ALA A 103 -2.73 3.21 1.13
N ALA A 104 -2.72 2.52 -0.02
CA ALA A 104 -3.90 1.79 -0.52
C ALA A 104 -4.27 0.62 0.40
N LEU A 105 -3.28 -0.14 0.88
CA LEU A 105 -3.46 -1.19 1.90
C LEU A 105 -4.13 -0.63 3.15
N GLY A 106 -3.59 0.45 3.72
CA GLY A 106 -4.10 1.08 4.93
C GLY A 106 -5.51 1.65 4.76
N ALA A 107 -5.77 2.32 3.62
CA ALA A 107 -7.08 2.88 3.29
C ALA A 107 -8.17 1.81 3.19
N LEU A 108 -7.89 0.68 2.55
CA LEU A 108 -8.93 -0.26 2.13
C LEU A 108 -9.05 -1.49 3.02
N LEU A 109 -8.03 -1.83 3.81
CA LEU A 109 -8.07 -3.01 4.69
C LEU A 109 -9.20 -2.93 5.75
N PRO A 110 -9.43 -1.80 6.44
CA PRO A 110 -10.59 -1.62 7.33
C PRO A 110 -11.94 -1.61 6.61
N VAL A 111 -11.98 -1.07 5.38
CA VAL A 111 -13.19 -1.04 4.53
C VAL A 111 -13.57 -2.46 4.10
N ARG A 112 -12.55 -3.30 3.86
CA ARG A 112 -12.74 -4.71 3.55
C ARG A 112 -13.37 -5.44 4.74
N SER A 113 -12.75 -5.37 5.92
CA SER A 113 -13.03 -6.29 7.03
C SER A 113 -13.19 -5.58 8.37
N ALA A 114 -14.29 -5.87 9.07
CA ALA A 114 -14.55 -5.35 10.42
C ALA A 114 -13.52 -5.86 11.46
N ALA A 115 -12.85 -6.97 11.16
CA ALA A 115 -11.72 -7.45 11.94
C ALA A 115 -10.48 -6.55 11.81
N MET A 116 -10.39 -5.72 10.76
CA MET A 116 -9.28 -4.81 10.52
C MET A 116 -9.65 -3.34 10.72
N SER A 117 -10.85 -3.05 11.22
CA SER A 117 -11.33 -1.71 11.61
C SER A 117 -10.65 -1.19 12.89
N SER A 118 -9.32 -1.19 12.92
CA SER A 118 -8.49 -0.70 14.02
C SER A 118 -7.17 -0.15 13.46
N PRO A 119 -6.80 1.11 13.78
CA PRO A 119 -5.53 1.67 13.33
C PRO A 119 -4.32 0.83 13.76
N ALA A 120 -4.36 0.26 14.98
CA ALA A 120 -3.29 -0.59 15.49
C ALA A 120 -3.14 -1.89 14.69
N ARG A 121 -4.25 -2.50 14.23
CA ARG A 121 -4.22 -3.69 13.38
C ARG A 121 -3.68 -3.37 11.99
N VAL A 122 -4.06 -2.21 11.43
CA VAL A 122 -3.50 -1.71 10.18
C VAL A 122 -1.99 -1.48 10.33
N ALA A 123 -1.57 -0.82 11.42
CA ALA A 123 -0.16 -0.57 11.71
C ALA A 123 0.63 -1.89 11.80
N ALA A 124 0.12 -2.89 12.52
CA ALA A 124 0.79 -4.18 12.65
C ALA A 124 0.96 -4.90 11.30
N VAL A 125 -0.08 -4.89 10.46
CA VAL A 125 -0.03 -5.50 9.12
C VAL A 125 0.93 -4.75 8.21
N ALA A 126 0.87 -3.42 8.18
CA ALA A 126 1.74 -2.58 7.37
C ALA A 126 3.22 -2.71 7.80
N ALA A 127 3.49 -2.70 9.11
CA ALA A 127 4.83 -2.90 9.65
C ALA A 127 5.39 -4.28 9.27
N ALA A 128 4.59 -5.35 9.40
CA ALA A 128 5.00 -6.70 9.02
C ALA A 128 5.35 -6.79 7.52
N PHE A 129 4.51 -6.22 6.65
CA PHE A 129 4.81 -6.17 5.22
C PHE A 129 6.01 -5.29 4.90
N SER A 130 6.19 -4.17 5.59
CA SER A 130 7.36 -3.32 5.37
C SER A 130 8.65 -4.01 5.76
N VAL A 131 8.68 -4.67 6.92
CA VAL A 131 9.84 -5.48 7.35
C VAL A 131 10.12 -6.59 6.34
N LEU A 132 9.09 -7.24 5.79
CA LEU A 132 9.26 -8.24 4.74
C LEU A 132 9.92 -7.64 3.48
N VAL A 133 9.50 -6.45 3.05
CA VAL A 133 10.10 -5.74 1.91
C VAL A 133 11.56 -5.42 2.18
N GLU A 134 11.88 -4.85 3.33
CA GLU A 134 13.25 -4.55 3.76
C GLU A 134 14.14 -5.80 3.72
N VAL A 135 13.64 -6.91 4.30
CA VAL A 135 14.33 -8.20 4.28
C VAL A 135 14.55 -8.69 2.86
N LEU A 136 13.56 -8.56 1.97
CA LEU A 136 13.71 -8.94 0.56
C LEU A 136 14.75 -8.06 -0.14
N GLN A 137 14.75 -6.74 0.09
CA GLN A 137 15.74 -5.83 -0.49
C GLN A 137 17.16 -6.18 -0.05
N TYR A 138 17.33 -6.52 1.23
CA TYR A 138 18.60 -6.94 1.78
C TYR A 138 19.05 -8.30 1.23
N VAL A 139 18.20 -9.34 1.32
CA VAL A 139 18.52 -10.71 0.90
C VAL A 139 18.76 -10.82 -0.59
N LEU A 140 17.96 -10.14 -1.41
CA LEU A 140 18.11 -10.12 -2.86
C LEU A 140 19.20 -9.15 -3.34
N ARG A 141 19.87 -8.44 -2.42
CA ARG A 141 20.96 -7.49 -2.72
C ARG A 141 20.57 -6.50 -3.82
N LEU A 142 19.39 -5.89 -3.69
CA LEU A 142 18.82 -5.03 -4.72
C LEU A 142 19.54 -3.67 -4.86
N GLY A 143 20.72 -3.51 -4.27
CA GLY A 143 21.50 -2.27 -4.28
C GLY A 143 20.76 -1.09 -3.63
N ARG A 144 19.87 -1.38 -2.67
CA ARG A 144 19.14 -0.40 -1.87
C ARG A 144 19.58 -0.45 -0.42
N PHE A 145 19.52 0.69 0.23
CA PHE A 145 19.76 0.82 1.65
C PHE A 145 18.49 0.38 2.38
N SER A 146 18.58 -0.70 3.16
CA SER A 146 17.44 -1.18 3.94
C SER A 146 17.39 -0.42 5.26
N SER A 147 16.27 0.23 5.57
CA SER A 147 16.19 1.17 6.69
C SER A 147 14.98 0.94 7.59
N VAL A 148 15.19 1.11 8.90
CA VAL A 148 14.10 1.17 9.88
C VAL A 148 13.19 2.38 9.63
N ASP A 149 13.73 3.47 9.06
CA ASP A 149 12.95 4.68 8.76
C ASP A 149 11.92 4.44 7.67
N ASP A 150 12.26 3.64 6.66
CA ASP A 150 11.33 3.24 5.60
C ASP A 150 10.18 2.42 6.19
N VAL A 151 10.45 1.51 7.14
CA VAL A 151 9.42 0.77 7.88
C VAL A 151 8.48 1.69 8.65
N ILE A 152 9.04 2.68 9.35
CA ILE A 152 8.26 3.65 10.12
C ILE A 152 7.39 4.48 9.19
N LEU A 153 7.94 5.02 8.10
CA LEU A 153 7.21 5.84 7.13
C LEU A 153 6.11 5.04 6.41
N ASN A 154 6.41 3.86 5.91
CA ASN A 154 5.46 2.96 5.25
C ASN A 154 4.27 2.62 6.20
N THR A 155 4.58 2.36 7.47
CA THR A 155 3.57 2.07 8.50
C THR A 155 2.73 3.30 8.84
N ALA A 156 3.37 4.46 9.03
CA ALA A 156 2.68 5.72 9.30
C ALA A 156 1.73 6.10 8.16
N GLY A 157 2.18 5.93 6.91
CA GLY A 157 1.37 6.13 5.71
C GLY A 157 0.10 5.27 5.73
N ALA A 158 0.25 3.96 5.96
CA ALA A 158 -0.90 3.07 6.06
C ALA A 158 -1.90 3.50 7.15
N VAL A 159 -1.40 3.90 8.33
CA VAL A 159 -2.27 4.39 9.42
C VAL A 159 -2.99 5.67 9.02
N ILE A 160 -2.29 6.67 8.48
CA ILE A 160 -2.88 7.94 8.04
C ILE A 160 -4.01 7.69 7.05
N PHE A 161 -3.75 6.89 6.01
CA PHE A 161 -4.75 6.61 4.98
C PHE A 161 -5.91 5.73 5.50
N SER A 162 -5.67 4.88 6.51
CA SER A 162 -6.77 4.19 7.20
C SER A 162 -7.71 5.13 7.93
N LEU A 163 -7.17 6.21 8.53
CA LEU A 163 -7.98 7.21 9.23
C LEU A 163 -8.77 8.08 8.25
N VAL A 164 -8.19 8.39 7.08
CA VAL A 164 -8.90 9.07 5.99
C VAL A 164 -10.15 8.27 5.58
N THR A 165 -10.07 6.93 5.57
CA THR A 165 -11.20 6.08 5.21
C THR A 165 -12.10 5.66 6.37
N ARG A 166 -11.90 6.21 7.57
CA ARG A 166 -12.59 5.80 8.82
C ARG A 166 -14.11 5.70 8.70
N ARG A 167 -14.72 6.63 7.96
CA ARG A 167 -16.18 6.67 7.76
C ARG A 167 -16.75 5.52 6.93
N TRP A 168 -15.91 4.77 6.20
CA TRP A 168 -16.30 3.65 5.35
C TRP A 168 -15.85 2.30 5.90
N TRP A 169 -15.30 2.28 7.12
CA TRP A 169 -14.85 1.04 7.73
C TRP A 169 -16.00 0.05 7.84
N ALA A 170 -15.68 -1.23 7.67
CA ALA A 170 -16.68 -2.26 7.81
C ALA A 170 -17.14 -2.35 9.27
N ASP A 171 -18.44 -2.29 9.47
CA ASP A 171 -19.06 -2.49 10.77
C ASP A 171 -19.05 -3.96 11.16
N ARG A 172 -18.86 -4.21 12.45
CA ARG A 172 -19.19 -5.52 13.01
C ARG A 172 -20.71 -5.59 13.06
N ILE A 173 -21.31 -6.43 12.23
CA ILE A 173 -22.70 -6.84 12.44
C ILE A 173 -22.72 -7.55 13.80
N PRO A 174 -23.37 -7.01 14.83
CA PRO A 174 -23.53 -7.73 16.09
C PRO A 174 -24.23 -9.05 15.76
N ALA A 175 -23.72 -10.17 16.27
CA ALA A 175 -24.41 -11.44 16.13
C ALA A 175 -25.84 -11.22 16.65
N GLY A 176 -26.83 -11.27 15.75
CA GLY A 176 -28.21 -11.12 16.12
C GLY A 176 -28.51 -12.09 17.24
N THR A 177 -29.06 -11.60 18.34
CA THR A 177 -29.66 -12.44 19.36
C THR A 177 -30.73 -13.25 18.65
N VAL A 178 -30.42 -14.51 18.32
CA VAL A 178 -31.42 -15.48 17.91
C VAL A 178 -32.39 -15.57 19.09
N PRO A 179 -33.66 -15.16 18.95
CA PRO A 179 -34.65 -15.41 19.99
C PRO A 179 -34.74 -16.93 20.13
N ARG A 180 -34.46 -17.43 21.34
CA ARG A 180 -34.69 -18.83 21.70
C ARG A 180 -36.17 -19.15 21.70
#